data_AF-X1QS11-F1
#
_entry.id   AF-X1QS11-F1
#
_cell.length_a   1.000
_cell.length_b   1.000
_cell.length_c   1.000
_cell.angle_alpha   90.00
_cell.angle_beta   90.00
_cell.angle_gamma   90.00
#
_symmetry.space_group_name_H-M   'P 1'
#
loop_
_entity.id
_entity.type
_entity.pdbx_description
1 polymer ?
#
loop_
_entity_poly.entity_id
_entity_poly.type
_entity_poly.pdbx_seq_one_letter_code
_entity_poly.pdbx_strand_id
1 'polypeptide(L)'
;MSGLAKLLIKNKAIVAGSDQTASGVTDKLCQLGADIKIGHNEDNLRTKTDAVVISAAIKEDNPELKLARKRGYKIYKYARMLGKLCNCYDGIAVAGTHGKSTTSGWLTYCLKQAGIDPNFIIGAEITQLGSSSGVGDGKYFVAEACEYDRSFLNLKPKIAAILNIEADHLDYYKNEEEIVDAF
;
A
#
# COMPACT_ATOMS: atom_id res chain seq x y z
N MET A 1 3.15 1.80 -4.15
CA MET A 1 4.28 2.36 -3.38
C MET A 1 4.07 3.83 -2.97
N SER A 2 3.74 4.74 -3.89
CA SER A 2 3.65 6.19 -3.59
C SER A 2 2.64 6.57 -2.49
N GLY A 3 1.44 5.98 -2.46
CA GLY A 3 0.45 6.23 -1.40
C GLY A 3 0.97 5.93 0.01
N LEU A 4 1.68 4.80 0.15
CA LEU A 4 2.33 4.41 1.40
C LEU A 4 3.41 5.42 1.80
N ALA A 5 4.24 5.87 0.85
CA ALA A 5 5.27 6.88 1.10
C ALA A 5 4.67 8.20 1.59
N LYS A 6 3.61 8.71 0.96
CA LYS A 6 2.90 9.93 1.39
C LYS A 6 2.43 9.84 2.83
N LEU A 7 1.83 8.71 3.20
CA LEU A 7 1.30 8.53 4.55
C LEU A 7 2.43 8.39 5.59
N LEU A 8 3.53 7.72 5.26
CA LEU A 8 4.72 7.67 6.11
C LEU A 8 5.30 9.06 6.35
N ILE A 9 5.41 9.90 5.32
CA ILE A 9 5.86 11.28 5.43
C ILE A 9 4.94 12.08 6.36
N LYS A 10 3.61 11.96 6.22
CA LYS A 10 2.68 12.63 7.16
C LYS A 10 2.91 12.18 8.60
N ASN A 11 3.19 10.90 8.81
CA ASN A 11 3.52 10.35 10.11
C ASN A 11 4.98 10.64 10.53
N LYS A 12 5.61 11.65 9.90
CA LYS A 12 6.94 12.19 10.22
C LYS A 12 8.08 11.20 10.02
N ALA A 13 7.87 10.14 9.25
CA ALA A 13 8.95 9.24 8.86
C ALA A 13 9.83 9.92 7.81
N ILE A 14 11.14 9.66 7.88
CA ILE A 14 12.08 10.06 6.84
C ILE A 14 11.99 9.04 5.71
N VAL A 15 11.49 9.47 4.55
CA VAL A 15 11.30 8.58 3.39
C VAL A 15 12.38 8.83 2.35
N ALA A 16 13.03 7.75 1.92
CA ALA A 16 13.87 7.70 0.74
C ALA A 16 13.42 6.52 -0.13
N GLY A 17 13.69 6.59 -1.44
CA GLY A 17 13.30 5.52 -2.36
C GLY A 17 14.02 5.59 -3.69
N SER A 18 13.87 4.53 -4.48
CA SER A 18 14.36 4.47 -5.85
C SER A 18 13.25 4.03 -6.80
N ASP A 19 13.30 4.53 -8.03
CA ASP A 19 12.45 4.08 -9.14
C ASP A 19 13.28 4.00 -10.43
N GLN A 20 12.87 3.21 -11.41
CA GLN A 20 13.59 3.12 -12.67
C GLN A 20 13.42 4.38 -13.54
N THR A 21 12.26 5.02 -13.44
CA THR A 21 11.91 6.16 -14.28
C THR A 21 11.42 7.34 -13.45
N ALA A 22 11.84 8.54 -13.84
CA ALA A 22 11.28 9.77 -13.29
C ALA A 22 9.83 9.93 -13.78
N SER A 23 8.96 10.41 -12.90
CA SER A 23 7.56 10.65 -13.22
C SER A 23 6.97 11.77 -12.35
N GLY A 24 5.80 12.28 -12.72
CA GLY A 24 5.09 13.23 -11.87
C GLY A 24 4.75 12.67 -10.46
N VAL A 25 4.77 11.35 -10.27
CA VAL A 25 4.62 10.72 -8.95
C VAL A 25 5.89 10.87 -8.11
N THR A 26 7.06 10.64 -8.69
CA THR A 26 8.34 10.83 -7.99
C THR A 26 8.55 12.29 -7.64
N ASP A 27 8.21 13.20 -8.55
CA ASP A 27 8.33 14.65 -8.33
C ASP A 27 7.45 15.13 -7.17
N LYS A 28 6.19 14.67 -7.13
CA LYS A 28 5.27 14.97 -6.02
C LYS A 28 5.79 14.44 -4.68
N LEU A 29 6.42 13.26 -4.66
CA LEU A 29 7.03 12.72 -3.43
C LEU A 29 8.24 13.56 -2.98
N CYS A 30 9.08 13.99 -3.92
CA CYS A 30 10.20 14.90 -3.63
C CYS A 30 9.70 16.23 -3.04
N GLN A 31 8.63 16.80 -3.61
CA GLN A 31 7.98 18.01 -3.08
C GLN A 31 7.43 17.83 -1.66
N LEU A 32 7.01 16.60 -1.31
CA LEU A 32 6.58 16.25 0.05
C LEU A 32 7.77 15.95 1.00
N GLY A 33 9.02 16.03 0.51
CA GLY A 33 10.23 15.83 1.31
C GLY A 33 10.84 14.43 1.24
N ALA A 34 10.37 13.56 0.34
CA ALA A 34 11.05 12.29 0.08
C ALA A 34 12.36 12.50 -0.69
N ASP A 35 13.37 11.69 -0.43
CA ASP A 35 14.58 11.63 -1.26
C ASP A 35 14.46 10.47 -2.25
N ILE A 36 14.05 10.78 -3.48
CA ILE A 36 13.88 9.79 -4.54
C ILE A 36 15.09 9.80 -5.49
N LYS A 37 15.64 8.62 -5.77
CA LYS A 37 16.71 8.40 -6.75
C LYS A 37 16.18 7.66 -7.97
N ILE A 38 16.74 7.96 -9.14
CA ILE A 38 16.39 7.27 -10.38
C ILE A 38 17.46 6.23 -10.71
N GLY A 39 17.03 5.02 -11.04
CA GLY A 39 17.87 3.83 -11.18
C GLY A 39 18.13 3.16 -9.83
N HIS A 40 18.37 1.84 -9.87
CA HIS A 40 18.68 1.07 -8.67
C HIS A 40 20.20 0.95 -8.47
N ASN A 41 20.68 1.42 -7.32
CA ASN A 41 22.10 1.39 -6.95
C ASN A 41 22.24 1.20 -5.45
N GLU A 42 23.23 0.42 -5.01
CA GLU A 42 23.56 0.21 -3.60
C GLU A 42 23.73 1.53 -2.81
N ASP A 43 24.26 2.57 -3.45
CA ASP A 43 24.49 3.89 -2.86
C ASP A 43 23.21 4.65 -2.52
N ASN A 44 22.07 4.27 -3.12
CA ASN A 44 20.76 4.83 -2.77
C ASN A 44 20.35 4.42 -1.34
N LEU A 45 20.86 3.29 -0.83
CA LEU A 45 20.49 2.77 0.47
C LEU A 45 21.31 3.46 1.58
N ARG A 46 20.64 4.36 2.29
CA ARG A 46 21.19 5.10 3.44
C ARG A 46 21.74 4.18 4.52
N THR A 47 22.80 4.63 5.18
CA THR A 47 23.51 3.90 6.26
C THR A 47 22.66 3.72 7.53
N LYS A 48 21.70 4.61 7.77
CA LYS A 48 20.71 4.48 8.85
C LYS A 48 19.33 4.28 8.23
N THR A 49 18.93 3.02 8.09
CA THR A 49 17.64 2.63 7.54
C THR A 49 16.97 1.64 8.49
N ASP A 50 15.78 2.00 9.01
CA ASP A 50 15.03 1.12 9.92
C ASP A 50 14.33 -0.04 9.19
N ALA A 51 13.87 0.23 7.97
CA ALA A 51 13.20 -0.75 7.12
C ALA A 51 13.28 -0.39 5.64
N VAL A 52 13.29 -1.41 4.80
CA VAL A 52 13.18 -1.33 3.34
C VAL A 52 11.85 -1.94 2.91
N VAL A 53 11.11 -1.23 2.07
CA VAL A 53 9.83 -1.71 1.52
C VAL A 53 10.00 -2.01 0.04
N ILE A 54 9.64 -3.22 -0.38
CA ILE A 54 9.73 -3.67 -1.77
C ILE A 54 8.36 -3.98 -2.34
N SER A 55 8.16 -3.66 -3.63
CA SER A 55 7.02 -4.17 -4.40
C SER A 55 7.29 -5.60 -4.89
N ALA A 56 6.25 -6.29 -5.33
CA ALA A 56 6.37 -7.61 -5.96
C ALA A 56 7.28 -7.63 -7.21
N ALA A 57 7.46 -6.49 -7.88
CA ALA A 57 8.31 -6.36 -9.07
C ALA A 57 9.82 -6.31 -8.77
N ILE A 58 10.23 -6.12 -7.51
CA ILE A 58 11.65 -6.04 -7.15
C ILE A 58 12.21 -7.46 -7.08
N LYS A 59 13.19 -7.74 -7.94
CA LYS A 59 13.88 -9.03 -8.02
C LYS A 59 15.00 -9.15 -6.98
N GLU A 60 15.36 -10.39 -6.68
CA GLU A 60 16.42 -10.76 -5.74
C GLU A 60 17.81 -10.25 -6.13
N ASP A 61 18.02 -9.96 -7.41
CA ASP A 61 19.27 -9.43 -7.93
C ASP A 61 19.43 -7.91 -7.74
N ASN A 62 18.37 -7.22 -7.31
CA ASN A 62 18.36 -5.78 -7.07
C ASN A 62 19.47 -5.38 -6.06
N PRO A 63 20.33 -4.40 -6.42
CA PRO A 63 21.49 -4.04 -5.60
C PRO A 63 21.10 -3.51 -4.21
N GLU A 64 20.06 -2.69 -4.13
CA GLU A 64 19.58 -2.11 -2.87
C GLU A 64 19.01 -3.19 -1.94
N LEU A 65 18.26 -4.15 -2.49
CA LEU A 65 17.71 -5.26 -1.73
C LEU A 65 18.83 -6.19 -1.20
N LYS A 66 19.82 -6.52 -2.03
CA LYS A 66 20.99 -7.31 -1.61
C LYS A 66 21.75 -6.64 -0.47
N LEU A 67 22.01 -5.34 -0.61
CA LEU A 67 22.71 -4.58 0.41
C LEU A 67 21.89 -4.47 1.70
N ALA A 68 20.58 -4.25 1.61
CA ALA A 68 19.68 -4.22 2.77
C ALA A 68 19.72 -5.54 3.56
N ARG A 69 19.73 -6.68 2.87
CA ARG A 69 19.91 -8.00 3.50
C ARG A 69 21.27 -8.16 4.14
N LYS A 70 22.34 -7.79 3.42
CA LYS A 70 23.72 -7.85 3.93
C LYS A 70 23.90 -7.02 5.20
N ARG A 71 23.21 -5.87 5.29
CA ARG A 71 23.22 -4.98 6.46
C ARG A 71 22.23 -5.41 7.56
N GLY A 72 21.42 -6.45 7.34
CA GLY A 72 20.45 -6.95 8.32
C GLY A 72 19.25 -6.03 8.55
N TYR A 73 18.91 -5.16 7.59
CA TYR A 73 17.74 -4.29 7.73
C TYR A 73 16.43 -5.09 7.61
N LYS A 74 15.39 -4.58 8.26
CA LYS A 74 14.05 -5.17 8.13
C LYS A 74 13.55 -4.94 6.71
N ILE A 75 13.10 -6.01 6.06
CA ILE A 75 12.54 -5.93 4.70
C ILE A 75 11.07 -6.30 4.76
N TYR A 76 10.22 -5.43 4.22
CA TYR A 76 8.78 -5.64 4.12
C TYR A 76 8.35 -5.69 2.66
N LYS A 77 7.53 -6.68 2.30
CA LYS A 77 6.67 -6.56 1.11
C LYS A 77 5.72 -5.39 1.31
N TYR A 78 5.36 -4.71 0.21
CA TYR A 78 4.40 -3.60 0.21
C TYR A 78 3.12 -3.91 0.99
N ALA A 79 2.47 -5.04 0.71
CA ALA A 79 1.25 -5.47 1.39
C ALA A 79 1.40 -5.56 2.92
N ARG A 80 2.52 -6.10 3.39
CA ARG A 80 2.80 -6.23 4.82
C ARG A 80 2.98 -4.86 5.47
N MET A 81 3.68 -3.94 4.80
CA MET A 81 3.86 -2.58 5.32
C MET A 81 2.55 -1.79 5.31
N LEU A 82 1.74 -1.93 4.24
CA LEU A 82 0.40 -1.37 4.16
C LEU A 82 -0.48 -1.85 5.33
N GLY A 83 -0.47 -3.16 5.61
CA GLY A 83 -1.18 -3.72 6.76
C GLY A 83 -0.71 -3.12 8.08
N LYS A 84 0.61 -3.05 8.31
CA LYS A 84 1.15 -2.42 9.53
C LYS A 84 0.68 -0.97 9.71
N LEU A 85 0.59 -0.22 8.63
CA LEU A 85 0.18 1.18 8.67
C LEU A 85 -1.34 1.34 8.83
N CYS A 86 -2.13 0.60 8.06
CA CYS A 86 -3.60 0.60 8.15
C CYS A 86 -4.07 0.22 9.57
N ASN A 87 -3.40 -0.75 10.19
CA ASN A 87 -3.74 -1.24 11.53
C ASN A 87 -3.43 -0.24 12.67
N CYS A 88 -2.84 0.92 12.36
CA CYS A 88 -2.71 2.04 13.29
C CYS A 88 -3.95 2.96 13.32
N TYR A 89 -4.95 2.70 12.47
CA TYR A 89 -6.15 3.50 12.29
C TYR A 89 -7.42 2.66 12.52
N ASP A 90 -8.58 3.33 12.59
CA ASP A 90 -9.89 2.68 12.48
C ASP A 90 -10.08 2.23 11.01
N GLY A 91 -9.51 1.07 10.65
CA GLY A 91 -9.48 0.56 9.29
C GLY A 91 -10.85 0.12 8.76
N ILE A 92 -11.15 0.47 7.51
CA ILE A 92 -12.28 0.02 6.72
C ILE A 92 -11.74 -0.71 5.50
N ALA A 93 -11.94 -2.03 5.45
CA ALA A 93 -11.43 -2.89 4.39
C ALA A 93 -12.57 -3.29 3.44
N VAL A 94 -12.36 -3.11 2.14
CA VAL A 94 -13.30 -3.57 1.10
C VAL A 94 -12.64 -4.71 0.32
N ALA A 95 -13.16 -5.92 0.52
CA ALA A 95 -12.67 -7.17 -0.04
C ALA A 95 -13.63 -7.74 -1.09
N GLY A 96 -13.15 -8.73 -1.84
CA GLY A 96 -13.93 -9.51 -2.80
C GLY A 96 -13.34 -9.45 -4.19
N THR A 97 -13.58 -10.43 -5.05
CA THR A 97 -12.91 -10.57 -6.35
C THR A 97 -13.08 -9.32 -7.23
N HIS A 98 -14.31 -8.83 -7.36
CA HIS A 98 -14.67 -7.69 -8.21
C HIS A 98 -15.22 -6.51 -7.41
N GLY A 99 -15.06 -5.30 -7.96
CA GLY A 99 -15.71 -4.08 -7.45
C GLY A 99 -15.01 -3.38 -6.29
N LYS A 100 -13.88 -3.92 -5.79
CA LYS A 100 -13.11 -3.34 -4.66
C LYS A 100 -12.79 -1.86 -4.87
N SER A 101 -12.21 -1.50 -6.02
CA SER A 101 -11.79 -0.13 -6.31
C SER A 101 -12.95 0.84 -6.42
N THR A 102 -14.00 0.47 -7.14
CA THR A 102 -15.21 1.30 -7.28
C THR A 102 -15.85 1.55 -5.91
N THR A 103 -16.07 0.50 -5.13
CA THR A 103 -16.72 0.61 -3.81
C THR A 103 -15.84 1.37 -2.81
N SER A 104 -14.52 1.14 -2.79
CA SER A 104 -13.60 1.86 -1.91
C SER A 104 -13.52 3.35 -2.27
N GLY A 105 -13.48 3.67 -3.56
CA GLY A 105 -13.48 5.04 -4.06
C GLY A 105 -14.77 5.77 -3.74
N TRP A 106 -15.92 5.13 -4.01
CA TRP A 106 -17.24 5.64 -3.67
C TRP A 106 -17.40 5.89 -2.17
N LEU A 107 -17.03 4.92 -1.34
CA LEU A 107 -17.05 5.05 0.12
C LEU A 107 -16.19 6.23 0.58
N THR A 108 -14.95 6.31 0.10
CA THR A 108 -14.02 7.40 0.44
C THR A 108 -14.59 8.77 0.06
N TYR A 109 -15.18 8.88 -1.13
CA TYR A 109 -15.82 10.09 -1.58
C TYR A 109 -17.01 10.48 -0.69
N CYS A 110 -17.91 9.53 -0.38
CA CYS A 110 -19.04 9.77 0.52
C CYS A 110 -18.60 10.20 1.92
N LEU A 111 -17.56 9.58 2.49
CA LEU A 111 -17.00 9.99 3.77
C LEU A 111 -16.52 11.44 3.73
N LYS A 112 -15.78 11.84 2.69
CA LYS A 112 -15.33 13.23 2.50
C LYS A 112 -16.49 14.21 2.35
N GLN A 113 -17.54 13.85 1.60
CA GLN A 113 -18.74 14.69 1.47
C GLN A 113 -19.49 14.84 2.81
N ALA A 114 -19.41 13.83 3.69
CA ALA A 114 -19.96 13.89 5.04
C ALA A 114 -19.05 14.63 6.05
N GLY A 115 -17.98 15.27 5.61
CA GLY A 115 -17.02 15.97 6.49
C GLY A 115 -16.07 15.06 7.25
N ILE A 116 -16.01 13.77 6.90
CA ILE A 116 -15.04 12.82 7.45
C ILE A 116 -13.85 12.78 6.50
N ASP A 117 -12.65 13.04 7.02
CA ASP A 117 -11.44 13.08 6.19
C ASP A 117 -10.55 11.83 6.39
N PRO A 118 -10.84 10.71 5.70
CA PRO A 118 -10.10 9.47 5.88
C PRO A 118 -8.74 9.51 5.16
N ASN A 119 -7.82 8.70 5.67
CA ASN A 119 -6.71 8.20 4.88
C ASN A 119 -7.23 7.13 3.93
N PHE A 120 -6.66 7.01 2.72
CA PHE A 120 -7.06 5.94 1.82
C PHE A 120 -5.94 5.52 0.87
N ILE A 121 -5.93 4.21 0.55
CA ILE A 121 -5.10 3.63 -0.50
C ILE A 121 -5.96 2.66 -1.30
N ILE A 122 -6.14 2.98 -2.56
CA ILE A 122 -7.01 2.32 -3.55
C ILE A 122 -6.12 1.94 -4.73
N GLY A 123 -6.38 0.80 -5.37
CA GLY A 123 -5.60 0.26 -6.49
C GLY A 123 -5.76 1.06 -7.78
N ALA A 124 -6.90 1.75 -7.93
CA ALA A 124 -7.23 2.58 -9.09
C ALA A 124 -7.29 4.08 -8.74
N GLU A 125 -7.02 4.93 -9.72
CA GLU A 125 -7.25 6.36 -9.61
C GLU A 125 -8.76 6.65 -9.61
N ILE A 126 -9.23 7.42 -8.64
CA ILE A 126 -10.64 7.80 -8.52
C ILE A 126 -10.78 9.24 -8.98
N THR A 127 -11.48 9.46 -10.10
CA THR A 127 -11.63 10.78 -10.73
C THR A 127 -12.13 11.85 -9.76
N GLN A 128 -13.14 11.52 -8.94
CA GLN A 128 -13.73 12.44 -7.95
C GLN A 128 -12.77 12.79 -6.80
N LEU A 129 -11.71 12.01 -6.60
CA LEU A 129 -10.65 12.25 -5.60
C LEU A 129 -9.34 12.75 -6.23
N GLY A 130 -9.24 12.75 -7.57
CA GLY A 130 -8.04 13.10 -8.33
C GLY A 130 -6.81 12.26 -8.00
N SER A 131 -6.99 11.10 -7.36
CA SER A 131 -5.89 10.25 -6.89
C SER A 131 -6.37 8.85 -6.48
N SER A 132 -5.44 7.89 -6.46
CA SER A 132 -5.64 6.54 -5.91
C SER A 132 -5.26 6.43 -4.43
N SER A 133 -4.69 7.48 -3.86
CA SER A 133 -4.30 7.51 -2.44
C SER A 133 -4.30 8.94 -1.93
N GLY A 134 -4.79 9.09 -0.72
CA GLY A 134 -4.88 10.37 -0.05
C GLY A 134 -4.69 10.22 1.45
N VAL A 135 -4.34 11.34 2.04
CA VAL A 135 -3.88 11.41 3.40
C VAL A 135 -4.75 12.43 4.11
N GLY A 136 -5.55 11.96 5.08
CA GLY A 136 -6.54 12.77 5.79
C GLY A 136 -6.27 12.83 7.29
N ASP A 137 -6.80 13.84 7.98
CA ASP A 137 -6.55 14.08 9.42
C ASP A 137 -7.45 13.25 10.34
N GLY A 138 -8.39 12.50 9.78
CA GLY A 138 -9.28 11.63 10.52
C GLY A 138 -8.63 10.32 10.98
N LYS A 139 -9.33 9.65 11.89
CA LYS A 139 -8.93 8.34 12.44
C LYS A 139 -9.18 7.16 11.49
N TYR A 140 -9.93 7.37 10.41
CA TYR A 140 -10.33 6.30 9.50
C TYR A 140 -9.28 6.06 8.41
N PHE A 141 -9.15 4.81 8.00
CA PHE A 141 -8.35 4.40 6.86
C PHE A 141 -9.18 3.51 5.95
N VAL A 142 -9.38 3.87 4.68
CA VAL A 142 -10.04 3.02 3.68
C VAL A 142 -8.99 2.30 2.84
N ALA A 143 -9.06 0.97 2.80
CA ALA A 143 -8.15 0.14 2.03
C ALA A 143 -8.92 -0.87 1.17
N GLU A 144 -8.45 -1.08 -0.06
CA GLU A 144 -8.78 -2.30 -0.78
C GLU A 144 -8.09 -3.50 -0.11
N ALA A 145 -8.85 -4.56 0.12
CA ALA A 145 -8.40 -5.81 0.69
C ALA A 145 -8.35 -6.86 -0.42
N CYS A 146 -7.18 -7.00 -1.05
CA CYS A 146 -6.98 -7.92 -2.16
C CYS A 146 -6.54 -9.31 -1.67
N GLU A 147 -7.26 -10.31 -2.16
CA GLU A 147 -7.05 -11.73 -1.96
C GLU A 147 -5.74 -12.25 -2.55
N TYR A 148 -5.17 -11.59 -3.58
CA TYR A 148 -3.86 -11.94 -4.15
C TYR A 148 -2.75 -12.07 -3.08
N ASP A 149 -1.94 -13.14 -3.14
CA ASP A 149 -0.84 -13.44 -2.19
C ASP A 149 -1.27 -13.38 -0.71
N ARG A 150 -2.56 -13.68 -0.44
CA ARG A 150 -3.20 -13.57 0.89
C ARG A 150 -2.95 -12.21 1.55
N SER A 151 -2.80 -11.18 0.73
CA SER A 151 -2.26 -9.89 1.19
C SER A 151 -3.20 -9.17 2.16
N PHE A 152 -4.51 -9.35 1.98
CA PHE A 152 -5.52 -8.81 2.89
C PHE A 152 -5.44 -9.34 4.32
N LEU A 153 -4.87 -10.54 4.57
CA LEU A 153 -4.67 -11.06 5.93
C LEU A 153 -3.68 -10.22 6.76
N ASN A 154 -2.96 -9.28 6.12
CA ASN A 154 -2.15 -8.31 6.83
C ASN A 154 -2.98 -7.16 7.45
N LEU A 155 -4.25 -7.02 7.06
CA LEU A 155 -5.18 -5.99 7.55
C LEU A 155 -5.93 -6.50 8.78
N LYS A 156 -6.16 -5.60 9.73
CA LYS A 156 -6.97 -5.81 10.94
C LYS A 156 -8.04 -4.71 10.99
N PRO A 157 -8.99 -4.72 10.04
CA PRO A 157 -9.99 -3.67 9.95
C PRO A 157 -10.96 -3.72 11.12
N LYS A 158 -11.52 -2.55 11.46
CA LYS A 158 -12.65 -2.41 12.37
C LYS A 158 -13.98 -2.68 11.67
N ILE A 159 -14.03 -2.40 10.36
CA ILE A 159 -15.17 -2.64 9.49
C ILE A 159 -14.64 -3.33 8.23
N ALA A 160 -15.21 -4.48 7.88
CA ALA A 160 -14.90 -5.18 6.64
C ALA A 160 -16.17 -5.37 5.82
N ALA A 161 -16.05 -5.25 4.49
CA ALA A 161 -17.08 -5.60 3.54
C ALA A 161 -16.52 -6.64 2.56
N ILE A 162 -17.26 -7.71 2.32
CA ILE A 162 -16.95 -8.72 1.30
C ILE A 162 -17.99 -8.57 0.20
N LEU A 163 -17.55 -8.14 -0.99
CA LEU A 163 -18.46 -7.85 -2.10
C LEU A 163 -18.93 -9.11 -2.83
N ASN A 164 -18.01 -10.04 -3.06
CA ASN A 164 -18.20 -11.31 -3.75
C ASN A 164 -16.97 -12.19 -3.49
N ILE A 165 -17.12 -13.50 -3.64
CA ILE A 165 -16.04 -14.49 -3.59
C ILE A 165 -16.19 -15.36 -4.84
N GLU A 166 -15.14 -15.42 -5.65
CA GLU A 166 -15.07 -16.28 -6.84
C GLU A 166 -13.75 -17.04 -6.83
N ALA A 167 -13.70 -18.15 -7.58
CA ALA A 167 -12.48 -18.91 -7.81
C ALA A 167 -11.50 -18.16 -8.73
N ASP A 168 -10.85 -17.14 -8.18
CA ASP A 168 -9.74 -16.40 -8.79
C ASP A 168 -8.44 -16.66 -8.00
N HIS A 169 -7.30 -16.31 -8.59
CA HIS A 169 -5.99 -16.45 -7.95
C HIS A 169 -5.64 -17.87 -7.48
N LEU A 170 -6.00 -18.88 -8.28
CA LEU A 170 -5.65 -20.30 -8.02
C LEU A 170 -4.12 -20.58 -8.08
N ASP A 171 -3.31 -19.58 -8.41
CA ASP A 171 -1.86 -19.58 -8.23
C ASP A 171 -1.44 -19.39 -6.76
N TYR A 172 -2.33 -18.87 -5.90
CA TYR A 172 -2.13 -18.69 -4.46
C TYR A 172 -3.07 -19.51 -3.56
N TYR A 173 -4.18 -19.97 -4.12
CA TYR A 173 -5.18 -20.78 -3.46
C TYR A 173 -5.35 -22.11 -4.18
N LYS A 174 -5.35 -23.20 -3.42
CA LYS A 174 -5.47 -24.56 -3.94
C LYS A 174 -6.84 -24.81 -4.57
N ASN A 175 -7.89 -24.29 -3.96
CA ASN A 175 -9.28 -24.48 -4.36
C ASN A 175 -10.16 -23.35 -3.78
N GLU A 176 -11.43 -23.33 -4.18
CA GLU A 176 -12.42 -22.35 -3.70
C GLU A 176 -12.62 -22.42 -2.18
N GLU A 177 -12.57 -23.61 -1.57
CA GLU A 177 -12.64 -23.77 -0.11
C GLU A 177 -11.53 -22.98 0.59
N GLU A 178 -10.30 -23.04 0.10
CA GLU A 178 -9.19 -22.29 0.68
C GLU A 178 -9.33 -20.77 0.49
N ILE A 179 -9.99 -20.33 -0.58
CA ILE A 179 -10.33 -18.92 -0.78
C ILE A 179 -11.34 -18.51 0.30
N VAL A 180 -12.43 -19.26 0.44
CA VAL A 180 -13.48 -18.99 1.44
C VAL A 180 -12.90 -18.97 2.86
N ASP A 181 -12.03 -19.92 3.21
CA ASP A 181 -11.37 -19.97 4.51
C ASP A 181 -10.45 -18.77 4.78
N ALA A 182 -9.91 -18.14 3.73
CA ALA A 182 -9.07 -16.97 3.88
C ALA A 182 -9.89 -15.70 4.19
N PHE A 183 -11.12 -15.58 3.66
CA PHE A 183 -11.98 -14.42 3.80
C PHE A 183 -12.60 -14.28 5.21
#